data_AF-A0A8I1MBF6-F1
#
_entry.id   AF-A0A8I1MBF6-F1
#
_cell.length_a   1.000
_cell.length_b   1.000
_cell.length_c   1.000
_cell.angle_alpha   90.00
_cell.angle_beta   90.00
_cell.angle_gamma   90.00
#
_symmetry.space_group_name_H-M   'P 1'
#
loop_
_entity.id
_entity.type
_entity.pdbx_description
1 polymer ?
#
loop_
_entity_poly.entity_id
_entity_poly.type
_entity_poly.pdbx_seq_one_letter_code
_entity_poly.pdbx_strand_id
1 'polypeptide(L)'
;MIREICSGFGATVARIGILTVSLTGLFGCAARQLETADISQMSCSAQLAFSASQIDKHNLRNKEAAPVPTFPFLRANRNSVLMGTQVGAAVAGGQAADVLFADWLAQMRGLDRAARASEFRNLGDASMSSLARLEDCADQMAAQLDMADYQALSKSVFVPDDYLDFQRIAGFYPLTAFAAHFGYEGWKRDNLGSFDLGPDALIGLGAWESYQLSGQNDGGVATLAIKDIRKDAFGRLVPTAVELENIARAYAPEFRVRVQSDSDRIGHPSLSAKGAVAHVDIDRPTIFYRFGHTRFNDQWHPQIIYTVWFPERPSQGMFDILAGHLDALIWRVTLDEKGAPLIADTIHGCGCYHLFFPSPSLHRIEAPEDGDIRETAESPAGTVASSVLAQPILWIDAVSHYLMAVTARDQYEAHHTVASALVAEQQLGSLALGDGTGFASLYDEDGFVPGTERLERFILWPLGIDKPGAMRQWGHHATAFVGRRHFDEPELLGRYFDLK
;
A
#
# COMPACT_ATOMS: atom_id res chain seq x y z
N MET A 1 -19.58 -29.74 53.24
CA MET A 1 -19.55 -29.23 54.63
C MET A 1 -18.28 -29.74 55.32
N ILE A 2 -17.30 -28.84 55.45
CA ILE A 2 -16.20 -28.79 56.46
C ILE A 2 -14.84 -29.49 56.17
N ARG A 3 -13.86 -28.61 55.81
CA ARG A 3 -12.43 -28.41 56.23
C ARG A 3 -11.45 -29.58 56.27
N GLU A 4 -10.36 -29.57 55.47
CA GLU A 4 -9.07 -28.83 55.59
C GLU A 4 -8.12 -29.31 56.72
N ILE A 5 -6.87 -29.64 56.36
CA ILE A 5 -5.60 -29.19 57.00
C ILE A 5 -4.38 -29.55 56.10
N CYS A 6 -3.55 -28.52 55.87
CA CYS A 6 -2.11 -28.35 55.57
C CYS A 6 -1.17 -29.58 55.59
N SER A 7 0.04 -29.61 55.00
CA SER A 7 0.81 -28.79 54.04
C SER A 7 2.20 -29.45 53.86
N GLY A 8 2.77 -29.43 52.65
CA GLY A 8 4.21 -29.29 52.39
C GLY A 8 5.16 -30.47 52.68
N PHE A 9 5.76 -31.04 51.62
CA PHE A 9 7.06 -31.71 51.72
C PHE A 9 7.90 -31.42 50.47
N GLY A 10 9.07 -30.85 50.69
CA GLY A 10 10.10 -30.61 49.69
C GLY A 10 11.26 -31.60 49.81
N ALA A 11 12.06 -31.59 48.75
CA ALA A 11 13.44 -32.05 48.63
C ALA A 11 13.72 -33.56 48.80
N THR A 12 14.03 -34.21 47.66
CA THR A 12 14.79 -35.46 47.63
C THR A 12 16.16 -35.16 47.02
N VAL A 13 17.22 -35.41 47.80
CA VAL A 13 18.60 -35.51 47.33
C VAL A 13 19.15 -36.84 47.86
N ALA A 14 19.64 -37.69 46.96
CA ALA A 14 20.98 -38.31 47.02
C ALA A 14 21.04 -39.71 46.39
N ARG A 15 21.84 -39.78 45.31
CA ARG A 15 22.85 -40.80 44.96
C ARG A 15 22.39 -42.17 44.46
N ILE A 16 22.79 -42.46 43.22
CA ILE A 16 23.62 -43.58 42.72
C ILE A 16 23.94 -43.14 41.27
N GLY A 17 25.17 -42.94 40.80
CA GLY A 17 26.25 -43.91 40.66
C GLY A 17 26.70 -43.83 39.19
N ILE A 18 27.92 -43.35 38.98
CA ILE A 18 28.50 -42.91 37.69
C ILE A 18 28.73 -44.09 36.73
N LEU A 19 28.26 -43.98 35.49
CA LEU A 19 28.84 -44.68 34.34
C LEU A 19 29.09 -43.66 33.22
N THR A 20 30.33 -43.22 33.10
CA THR A 20 30.83 -42.34 32.05
C THR A 20 30.96 -43.09 30.74
N VAL A 21 30.08 -42.82 29.78
CA VAL A 21 30.29 -43.14 28.36
C VAL A 21 30.56 -41.83 27.64
N SER A 22 31.84 -41.61 27.32
CA SER A 22 32.29 -40.50 26.49
C SER A 22 31.85 -40.75 25.05
N LEU A 23 30.76 -40.09 24.62
CA LEU A 23 30.45 -39.93 23.20
C LEU A 23 30.80 -38.49 22.80
N THR A 24 32.02 -38.29 22.30
CA THR A 24 32.40 -37.09 21.56
C THR A 24 31.65 -37.07 20.24
N GLY A 25 30.45 -36.48 20.24
CA GLY A 25 29.71 -36.13 19.04
C GLY A 25 30.28 -34.82 18.47
N LEU A 26 30.98 -34.93 17.35
CA LEU A 26 31.34 -33.82 16.47
C LEU A 26 30.06 -33.13 16.00
N PHE A 27 29.61 -32.08 16.70
CA PHE A 27 28.70 -31.09 16.13
C PHE A 27 29.53 -30.19 15.22
N GLY A 28 29.86 -30.71 14.04
CA GLY A 28 30.19 -29.87 12.91
C GLY A 28 28.95 -29.06 12.55
N CYS A 29 28.99 -27.75 12.77
CA CYS A 29 28.08 -26.81 12.13
C CYS A 29 28.29 -26.91 10.62
N ALA A 30 27.64 -27.88 9.98
CA ALA A 30 27.40 -27.83 8.55
C ALA A 30 26.38 -26.70 8.35
N ALA A 31 26.90 -25.50 8.06
CA ALA A 31 26.14 -24.54 7.28
C ALA A 31 25.63 -25.31 6.06
N ARG A 32 24.33 -25.63 6.03
CA ARG A 32 23.70 -26.18 4.84
C ARG A 32 23.86 -25.13 3.76
N GLN A 33 24.88 -25.31 2.92
CA GLN A 33 24.92 -24.72 1.60
C GLN A 33 23.53 -24.93 1.00
N LEU A 34 22.90 -23.85 0.52
CA LEU A 34 21.82 -23.99 -0.44
C LEU A 34 22.30 -25.05 -1.44
N GLU A 35 21.62 -26.19 -1.53
CA GLU A 35 21.81 -27.08 -2.65
C GLU A 35 21.51 -26.23 -3.88
N THR A 36 22.57 -25.76 -4.52
CA THR A 36 22.52 -25.11 -5.82
C THR A 36 22.14 -26.23 -6.78
N ALA A 37 20.85 -26.58 -6.80
CA ALA A 37 20.27 -27.23 -7.95
C ALA A 37 20.71 -26.36 -9.13
N ASP A 38 21.36 -26.98 -10.11
CA ASP A 38 21.80 -26.25 -11.29
C ASP A 38 20.55 -25.88 -12.11
N ILE A 39 19.90 -24.80 -11.68
CA ILE A 39 18.68 -24.27 -12.30
C ILE A 39 18.89 -23.97 -13.78
N SER A 40 20.15 -23.84 -14.23
CA SER A 40 20.48 -23.65 -15.65
C SER A 40 20.05 -24.82 -16.54
N GLN A 41 19.95 -26.02 -15.99
CA GLN A 41 19.57 -27.24 -16.73
C GLN A 41 18.07 -27.51 -16.68
N MET A 42 17.30 -26.73 -15.92
CA MET A 42 15.85 -26.89 -15.78
C MET A 42 15.11 -26.19 -16.93
N SER A 43 13.92 -26.69 -17.28
CA SER A 43 13.00 -25.96 -18.17
C SER A 43 12.59 -24.63 -17.54
N CYS A 44 12.15 -23.65 -18.35
CA CYS A 44 11.72 -22.35 -17.81
C CYS A 44 10.62 -22.47 -16.76
N SER A 45 9.62 -23.33 -16.97
CA SER A 45 8.58 -23.58 -15.97
C SER A 45 9.13 -24.15 -14.66
N ALA A 46 10.10 -25.07 -14.73
CA ALA A 46 10.74 -25.64 -13.55
C ALA A 46 11.63 -24.62 -12.82
N GLN A 47 12.32 -23.73 -13.55
CA GLN A 47 13.09 -22.63 -12.94
C GLN A 47 12.20 -21.66 -12.17
N LEU A 48 11.07 -21.25 -12.75
CA LEU A 48 10.09 -20.37 -12.10
C LEU A 48 9.47 -21.05 -10.87
N ALA A 49 9.08 -22.32 -10.97
CA ALA A 49 8.49 -23.07 -9.86
C ALA A 49 9.49 -23.27 -8.71
N PHE A 50 10.75 -23.64 -9.01
CA PHE A 50 11.80 -23.76 -8.00
C PHE A 50 12.03 -22.42 -7.30
N SER A 51 12.13 -21.34 -8.06
CA SER A 51 12.31 -19.99 -7.51
C SER A 51 11.15 -19.58 -6.61
N ALA A 52 9.91 -19.79 -7.04
CA ALA A 52 8.74 -19.52 -6.23
C ALA A 52 8.77 -20.29 -4.91
N SER A 53 9.18 -21.57 -4.93
CA SER A 53 9.31 -22.38 -3.71
C SER A 53 10.36 -21.83 -2.73
N GLN A 54 11.45 -21.23 -3.21
CA GLN A 54 12.44 -20.60 -2.34
C GLN A 54 11.89 -19.32 -1.71
N ILE A 55 11.16 -18.51 -2.48
CA ILE A 55 10.49 -17.31 -1.95
C ILE A 55 9.48 -17.68 -0.87
N ASP A 56 8.66 -18.70 -1.10
CA ASP A 56 7.65 -19.14 -0.13
C ASP A 56 8.29 -19.77 1.11
N LYS A 57 9.33 -20.59 0.95
CA LYS A 57 10.07 -21.20 2.07
C LYS A 57 10.67 -20.16 3.02
N HIS A 58 10.98 -18.98 2.51
CA HIS A 58 11.59 -17.90 3.27
C HIS A 58 10.61 -16.77 3.64
N ASN A 59 9.31 -16.93 3.37
CA ASN A 59 8.26 -15.93 3.61
C ASN A 59 8.61 -14.55 3.00
N LEU A 60 9.15 -14.55 1.78
CA LEU A 60 9.63 -13.32 1.12
C LEU A 60 8.65 -12.75 0.09
N ARG A 61 7.45 -13.33 -0.02
CA ARG A 61 6.48 -13.03 -1.07
C ARG A 61 6.06 -11.56 -0.98
N ASN A 62 6.24 -10.81 -2.06
CA ASN A 62 5.68 -9.46 -2.19
C ASN A 62 4.19 -9.58 -2.56
N LYS A 63 3.32 -8.97 -1.75
CA LYS A 63 1.86 -9.11 -1.85
C LYS A 63 1.16 -8.05 -2.71
N GLU A 64 1.85 -7.00 -3.10
CA GLU A 64 1.29 -5.88 -3.89
C GLU A 64 0.56 -6.30 -5.18
N ALA A 65 0.97 -7.42 -5.79
CA ALA A 65 0.29 -8.03 -6.91
C ALA A 65 0.08 -9.52 -6.69
N ALA A 66 -1.11 -10.02 -7.00
CA ALA A 66 -1.51 -11.40 -6.81
C ALA A 66 -0.89 -12.31 -7.89
N PRO A 67 -0.31 -13.46 -7.54
CA PRO A 67 0.08 -14.48 -8.51
C PRO A 67 -1.10 -14.92 -9.39
N VAL A 68 -0.87 -15.07 -10.69
CA VAL A 68 -1.88 -15.65 -11.59
C VAL A 68 -1.71 -17.18 -11.60
N PRO A 69 -2.67 -17.97 -11.08
CA PRO A 69 -2.58 -19.43 -11.09
C PRO A 69 -2.34 -19.95 -12.51
N THR A 70 -1.55 -21.03 -12.63
CA THR A 70 -1.11 -21.64 -13.91
C THR A 70 -0.21 -20.78 -14.82
N PHE A 71 -0.03 -19.49 -14.52
CA PHE A 71 0.83 -18.57 -15.26
C PHE A 71 1.89 -17.96 -14.31
N PRO A 72 2.91 -18.72 -13.86
CA PRO A 72 3.85 -18.33 -12.79
C PRO A 72 4.82 -17.19 -13.14
N PHE A 73 4.67 -16.64 -14.33
CA PHE A 73 5.39 -15.47 -14.85
C PHE A 73 4.50 -14.21 -14.85
N LEU A 74 3.24 -14.30 -14.44
CA LEU A 74 2.29 -13.18 -14.38
C LEU A 74 1.81 -12.91 -12.95
N ARG A 75 1.61 -11.63 -12.64
CA ARG A 75 0.88 -11.17 -11.46
C ARG A 75 -0.17 -10.15 -11.87
N ALA A 76 -1.25 -10.09 -11.11
CA ALA A 76 -2.40 -9.25 -11.38
C ALA A 76 -2.68 -8.32 -10.20
N ASN A 77 -3.18 -7.13 -10.51
CA ASN A 77 -3.86 -6.26 -9.56
C ASN A 77 -5.31 -6.05 -10.03
N ARG A 78 -6.11 -5.27 -9.28
CA ARG A 78 -7.52 -5.06 -9.64
C ARG A 78 -7.68 -4.40 -11.02
N ASN A 79 -6.73 -3.57 -11.45
CA ASN A 79 -6.69 -3.04 -12.82
C ASN A 79 -6.52 -4.15 -13.86
N SER A 80 -5.66 -5.14 -13.61
CA SER A 80 -5.49 -6.30 -14.49
C SER A 80 -6.80 -7.07 -14.67
N VAL A 81 -7.63 -7.19 -13.63
CA VAL A 81 -8.94 -7.85 -13.73
C VAL A 81 -9.86 -7.09 -14.70
N LEU A 82 -10.00 -5.77 -14.53
CA LEU A 82 -10.83 -4.94 -15.42
C LEU A 82 -10.31 -4.92 -16.86
N MET A 83 -9.00 -4.88 -17.06
CA MET A 83 -8.42 -4.98 -18.40
C MET A 83 -8.80 -6.30 -19.08
N GLY A 84 -8.77 -7.41 -18.34
CA GLY A 84 -9.18 -8.72 -18.84
C GLY A 84 -10.64 -8.75 -19.30
N THR A 85 -11.54 -8.07 -18.59
CA THR A 85 -12.94 -7.94 -19.00
C THR A 85 -13.09 -7.05 -20.24
N GLN A 86 -12.28 -5.99 -20.36
CA GLN A 86 -12.26 -5.12 -21.55
C GLN A 86 -11.79 -5.87 -22.81
N VAL A 87 -10.77 -6.74 -22.69
CA VAL A 87 -10.36 -7.64 -23.80
C VAL A 87 -11.54 -8.53 -24.21
N GLY A 88 -12.24 -9.13 -23.25
CA GLY A 88 -13.40 -9.98 -23.52
C GLY A 88 -14.56 -9.25 -24.20
N ALA A 89 -14.84 -8.02 -23.77
CA ALA A 89 -15.85 -7.17 -24.38
C ALA A 89 -15.50 -6.82 -25.84
N ALA A 90 -14.24 -6.53 -26.14
CA ALA A 90 -13.77 -6.28 -27.51
C ALA A 90 -13.99 -7.51 -28.41
N VAL A 91 -13.61 -8.71 -27.92
CA VAL A 91 -13.84 -9.97 -28.64
C VAL A 91 -15.33 -10.23 -28.88
N ALA A 92 -16.17 -10.05 -27.86
CA ALA A 92 -17.62 -10.24 -27.98
C ALA A 92 -18.26 -9.23 -28.96
N GLY A 93 -17.70 -8.03 -29.06
CA GLY A 93 -18.08 -6.99 -30.02
C GLY A 93 -17.55 -7.19 -31.44
N GLY A 94 -16.82 -8.28 -31.72
CA GLY A 94 -16.24 -8.57 -33.03
C GLY A 94 -15.03 -7.69 -33.39
N GLN A 95 -14.40 -7.05 -32.41
CA GLN A 95 -13.19 -6.25 -32.60
C GLN A 95 -11.93 -7.13 -32.49
N ALA A 96 -10.90 -6.82 -33.28
CA ALA A 96 -9.59 -7.43 -33.10
C ALA A 96 -8.99 -6.98 -31.77
N ALA A 97 -8.78 -7.91 -30.84
CA ALA A 97 -8.34 -7.64 -29.48
C ALA A 97 -6.87 -8.00 -29.23
N ASP A 98 -6.11 -8.39 -30.26
CA ASP A 98 -4.73 -8.88 -30.13
C ASP A 98 -3.81 -7.87 -29.44
N VAL A 99 -3.94 -6.58 -29.77
CA VAL A 99 -3.12 -5.51 -29.15
C VAL A 99 -3.55 -5.27 -27.70
N LEU A 100 -4.85 -5.28 -27.40
CA LEU A 100 -5.35 -5.17 -26.02
C LEU A 100 -4.87 -6.35 -25.18
N PHE A 101 -4.89 -7.56 -25.73
CA PHE A 101 -4.39 -8.75 -25.06
C PHE A 101 -2.88 -8.67 -24.81
N ALA A 102 -2.10 -8.22 -25.79
CA ALA A 102 -0.66 -8.02 -25.64
C ALA A 102 -0.32 -6.99 -24.55
N ASP A 103 -1.03 -5.86 -24.50
CA ASP A 103 -0.80 -4.83 -23.47
C ASP A 103 -1.31 -5.25 -22.09
N TRP A 104 -2.35 -6.11 -22.03
CA TRP A 104 -2.80 -6.74 -20.80
C TRP A 104 -1.75 -7.70 -20.23
N LEU A 105 -1.17 -8.55 -21.09
CA LEU A 105 -0.03 -9.41 -20.73
C LEU A 105 1.18 -8.59 -20.29
N ALA A 106 1.54 -7.54 -21.03
CA ALA A 106 2.68 -6.69 -20.73
C ALA A 106 2.54 -6.03 -19.35
N GLN A 107 1.33 -5.61 -18.98
CA GLN A 107 1.09 -5.05 -17.65
C GLN A 107 1.24 -6.08 -16.53
N MET A 108 0.67 -7.28 -16.69
CA MET A 108 0.80 -8.34 -15.68
C MET A 108 2.25 -8.86 -15.57
N ARG A 109 3.01 -8.85 -16.67
CA ARG A 109 4.46 -9.09 -16.66
C ARG A 109 5.22 -8.01 -15.92
N GLY A 110 4.87 -6.75 -16.12
CA GLY A 110 5.46 -5.62 -15.38
C GLY A 110 5.27 -5.76 -13.86
N LEU A 111 4.07 -6.14 -13.43
CA LEU A 111 3.75 -6.40 -12.01
C LEU A 111 4.58 -7.56 -11.45
N ASP A 112 4.65 -8.69 -12.16
CA ASP A 112 5.43 -9.85 -11.70
C ASP A 112 6.92 -9.52 -11.61
N ARG A 113 7.49 -8.85 -12.63
CA ARG A 113 8.90 -8.45 -12.63
C ARG A 113 9.24 -7.54 -11.46
N ALA A 114 8.40 -6.53 -11.18
CA ALA A 114 8.61 -5.62 -10.06
C ALA A 114 8.61 -6.36 -8.72
N ALA A 115 7.63 -7.25 -8.51
CA ALA A 115 7.54 -8.04 -7.30
C ALA A 115 8.74 -9.01 -7.18
N ARG A 116 9.07 -9.76 -8.23
CA ARG A 116 10.19 -10.72 -8.25
C ARG A 116 11.53 -10.04 -7.98
N ALA A 117 11.75 -8.83 -8.49
CA ALA A 117 12.97 -8.08 -8.22
C ALA A 117 13.18 -7.83 -6.71
N SER A 118 12.13 -7.43 -5.99
CA SER A 118 12.20 -7.25 -4.53
C SER A 118 12.38 -8.56 -3.78
N GLU A 119 11.66 -9.61 -4.18
CA GLU A 119 11.73 -10.95 -3.58
C GLU A 119 13.14 -11.55 -3.68
N PHE A 120 13.76 -11.45 -4.85
CA PHE A 120 15.12 -11.96 -5.09
C PHE A 120 16.17 -11.15 -4.35
N ARG A 121 15.99 -9.82 -4.26
CA ARG A 121 16.90 -8.97 -3.51
C ARG A 121 16.86 -9.32 -2.01
N ASN A 122 15.69 -9.62 -1.46
CA ASN A 122 15.52 -10.06 -0.07
C ASN A 122 16.01 -11.51 0.19
N LEU A 123 16.11 -12.33 -0.87
CA LEU A 123 16.65 -13.68 -0.79
C LEU A 123 18.19 -13.67 -0.67
N GLY A 124 18.86 -12.65 -1.23
CA GLY A 124 20.29 -12.38 -1.09
C GLY A 124 21.09 -12.40 -2.40
N ASP A 125 22.32 -11.89 -2.36
CA ASP A 125 23.14 -11.57 -3.54
C ASP A 125 23.45 -12.77 -4.46
N ALA A 126 23.67 -13.96 -3.91
CA ALA A 126 23.92 -15.16 -4.70
C ALA A 126 22.75 -15.46 -5.65
N SER A 127 21.52 -15.19 -5.22
CA SER A 127 20.29 -15.40 -6.00
C SER A 127 20.08 -14.34 -7.07
N MET A 128 20.57 -13.11 -6.87
CA MET A 128 20.46 -12.02 -7.85
C MET A 128 21.15 -12.35 -9.18
N SER A 129 22.22 -13.15 -9.16
CA SER A 129 22.91 -13.62 -10.37
C SER A 129 22.02 -14.49 -11.28
N SER A 130 20.95 -15.07 -10.74
CA SER A 130 19.99 -15.89 -11.49
C SER A 130 18.73 -15.14 -11.95
N LEU A 131 18.48 -13.93 -11.43
CA LEU A 131 17.25 -13.19 -11.71
C LEU A 131 17.10 -12.86 -13.20
N ALA A 132 18.17 -12.42 -13.86
CA ALA A 132 18.13 -12.10 -15.30
C ALA A 132 17.66 -13.29 -16.15
N ARG A 133 18.19 -14.48 -15.88
CA ARG A 133 17.78 -15.72 -16.56
C ARG A 133 16.32 -16.08 -16.30
N LEU A 134 15.85 -15.88 -15.06
CA LEU A 134 14.45 -16.12 -14.72
C LEU A 134 13.51 -15.15 -15.43
N GLU A 135 13.91 -13.89 -15.56
CA GLU A 135 13.17 -12.89 -16.32
C GLU A 135 13.14 -13.23 -17.82
N ASP A 136 14.25 -13.69 -18.40
CA ASP A 136 14.28 -14.18 -19.79
C ASP A 136 13.30 -15.34 -19.99
N CYS A 137 13.28 -16.30 -19.04
CA CYS A 137 12.33 -17.40 -19.05
C CYS A 137 10.87 -16.94 -18.91
N ALA A 138 10.60 -16.00 -18.01
CA ALA A 138 9.27 -15.43 -17.81
C ALA A 138 8.77 -14.70 -19.06
N ASP A 139 9.66 -13.94 -19.72
CA ASP A 139 9.34 -13.21 -20.95
C ASP A 139 9.15 -14.16 -22.14
N GLN A 140 9.97 -15.21 -22.26
CA GLN A 140 9.78 -16.24 -23.28
C GLN A 140 8.42 -16.94 -23.13
N MET A 141 8.03 -17.29 -21.91
CA MET A 141 6.73 -17.93 -21.65
C MET A 141 5.56 -16.97 -21.91
N ALA A 142 5.69 -15.69 -21.57
CA ALA A 142 4.67 -14.69 -21.86
C ALA A 142 4.51 -14.42 -23.37
N ALA A 143 5.62 -14.40 -24.12
CA ALA A 143 5.61 -14.20 -25.57
C ALA A 143 4.98 -15.36 -26.36
N GLN A 144 4.76 -16.52 -25.72
CA GLN A 144 4.06 -17.66 -26.32
C GLN A 144 2.54 -17.55 -26.21
N LEU A 145 2.02 -16.64 -25.37
CA LEU A 145 0.60 -16.47 -25.19
C LEU A 145 -0.01 -15.62 -26.31
N ASP A 146 -1.14 -16.07 -26.83
CA ASP A 146 -1.93 -15.34 -27.82
C ASP A 146 -3.43 -15.31 -27.50
N MET A 147 -4.24 -14.76 -28.40
CA MET A 147 -5.69 -14.67 -28.21
C MET A 147 -6.38 -16.02 -27.97
N ALA A 148 -5.81 -17.15 -28.40
CA ALA A 148 -6.35 -18.48 -28.12
C ALA A 148 -6.27 -18.82 -26.61
N ASP A 149 -5.30 -18.25 -25.89
CA ASP A 149 -5.11 -18.44 -24.45
C ASP A 149 -6.01 -17.54 -23.60
N TYR A 150 -6.67 -16.53 -24.19
CA TYR A 150 -7.49 -15.55 -23.46
C TYR A 150 -8.50 -16.20 -22.51
N GLN A 151 -9.21 -17.23 -22.95
CA GLN A 151 -10.24 -17.90 -22.15
C GLN A 151 -9.67 -18.64 -20.94
N ALA A 152 -8.46 -19.19 -21.05
CA ALA A 152 -7.79 -19.83 -19.94
C ALA A 152 -7.22 -18.78 -18.97
N LEU A 153 -6.56 -17.76 -19.52
CA LEU A 153 -5.93 -16.71 -18.74
C LEU A 153 -6.94 -15.86 -17.96
N SER A 154 -8.01 -15.40 -18.61
CA SER A 154 -9.05 -14.56 -17.98
C SER A 154 -9.73 -15.22 -16.79
N LYS A 155 -9.84 -16.56 -16.77
CA LYS A 155 -10.36 -17.31 -15.62
C LYS A 155 -9.38 -17.41 -14.47
N SER A 156 -8.08 -17.30 -14.74
CA SER A 156 -7.02 -17.32 -13.72
C SER A 156 -6.71 -15.93 -13.16
N VAL A 157 -6.98 -14.86 -13.89
CA VAL A 157 -6.72 -13.49 -13.43
C VAL A 157 -7.77 -13.06 -12.42
N PHE A 158 -7.39 -13.14 -11.14
CA PHE A 158 -8.23 -12.81 -10.00
C PHE A 158 -7.39 -12.19 -8.89
N VAL A 159 -7.97 -11.21 -8.19
CA VAL A 159 -7.37 -10.59 -7.01
C VAL A 159 -8.36 -10.76 -5.85
N PRO A 160 -7.97 -11.45 -4.76
CA PRO A 160 -8.81 -11.58 -3.58
C PRO A 160 -9.17 -10.23 -2.99
N ASP A 161 -10.37 -10.12 -2.43
CA ASP A 161 -10.70 -9.00 -1.58
C ASP A 161 -10.08 -9.16 -0.17
N ASP A 162 -9.81 -8.03 0.46
CA ASP A 162 -9.34 -7.96 1.85
C ASP A 162 -10.49 -8.05 2.89
N TYR A 163 -11.66 -8.58 2.50
CA TYR A 163 -12.86 -8.68 3.35
C TYR A 163 -13.26 -10.14 3.60
N LEU A 164 -12.84 -10.67 4.74
CA LEU A 164 -13.05 -12.03 5.21
C LEU A 164 -14.52 -12.31 5.55
N ASP A 165 -15.25 -12.96 4.63
CA ASP A 165 -16.66 -13.32 4.80
C ASP A 165 -16.92 -14.17 6.04
N PHE A 166 -16.02 -15.10 6.38
CA PHE A 166 -16.20 -15.95 7.54
C PHE A 166 -16.21 -15.16 8.86
N GLN A 167 -15.42 -14.07 8.93
CA GLN A 167 -15.42 -13.17 10.08
C GLN A 167 -16.72 -12.37 10.16
N ARG A 168 -17.23 -11.89 9.02
CA ARG A 168 -18.53 -11.20 8.95
C ARG A 168 -19.69 -12.08 9.40
N ILE A 169 -19.67 -13.35 9.00
CA ILE A 169 -20.67 -14.34 9.42
C ILE A 169 -20.54 -14.61 10.93
N ALA A 170 -19.34 -14.96 11.41
CA ALA A 170 -19.11 -15.29 12.82
C ALA A 170 -19.31 -14.10 13.76
N GLY A 171 -19.02 -12.89 13.29
CA GLY A 171 -19.13 -11.64 14.02
C GLY A 171 -20.51 -10.99 13.95
N PHE A 172 -21.52 -11.66 13.39
CA PHE A 172 -22.88 -11.12 13.23
C PHE A 172 -22.89 -9.74 12.57
N TYR A 173 -22.21 -9.62 11.41
CA TYR A 173 -22.00 -8.37 10.67
C TYR A 173 -23.20 -7.42 10.61
N PRO A 174 -24.46 -7.85 10.35
CA PRO A 174 -25.60 -6.93 10.32
C PRO A 174 -25.81 -6.12 11.62
N LEU A 175 -25.41 -6.65 12.78
CA LEU A 175 -25.49 -5.96 14.07
C LEU A 175 -24.26 -5.10 14.34
N THR A 176 -23.06 -5.65 14.10
CA THR A 176 -21.80 -4.96 14.37
C THR A 176 -21.54 -3.81 13.40
N ALA A 177 -22.04 -3.91 12.16
CA ALA A 177 -22.06 -2.83 11.18
C ALA A 177 -22.78 -1.58 11.68
N PHE A 178 -23.86 -1.73 12.46
CA PHE A 178 -24.59 -0.59 13.03
C PHE A 178 -23.72 0.16 14.04
N ALA A 179 -23.02 -0.55 14.93
CA ALA A 179 -22.11 0.07 15.88
C ALA A 179 -20.93 0.78 15.18
N ALA A 180 -20.36 0.13 14.14
CA ALA A 180 -19.30 0.73 13.33
C ALA A 180 -19.76 2.02 12.63
N HIS A 181 -20.99 2.02 12.08
CA HIS A 181 -21.58 3.21 11.48
C HIS A 181 -21.64 4.39 12.47
N PHE A 182 -22.16 4.22 13.69
CA PHE A 182 -22.18 5.33 14.67
C PHE A 182 -20.78 5.75 15.13
N GLY A 183 -19.84 4.81 15.21
CA GLY A 183 -18.44 5.13 15.48
C GLY A 183 -17.85 6.04 14.41
N TYR A 184 -18.11 5.71 13.14
CA TYR A 184 -17.67 6.50 11.99
C TYR A 184 -18.35 7.88 11.92
N GLU A 185 -19.68 7.96 12.11
CA GLU A 185 -20.41 9.24 12.16
C GLU A 185 -19.92 10.13 13.32
N GLY A 186 -19.60 9.53 14.47
CA GLY A 186 -18.99 10.23 15.60
C GLY A 186 -17.62 10.80 15.24
N TRP A 187 -16.76 9.97 14.64
CA TRP A 187 -15.46 10.41 14.15
C TRP A 187 -15.58 11.57 13.15
N LYS A 188 -16.50 11.50 12.18
CA LYS A 188 -16.71 12.57 11.20
C LYS A 188 -17.04 13.90 11.86
N ARG A 189 -18.02 13.90 12.77
CA ARG A 189 -18.44 15.11 13.50
C ARG A 189 -17.28 15.73 14.27
N ASP A 190 -16.43 14.90 14.87
CA ASP A 190 -15.40 15.37 15.79
C ASP A 190 -14.11 15.80 15.05
N ASN A 191 -13.89 15.36 13.80
CA ASN A 191 -12.63 15.57 13.09
C ASN A 191 -12.75 16.37 11.78
N LEU A 192 -13.92 16.42 11.12
CA LEU A 192 -14.04 17.10 9.83
C LEU A 192 -14.29 18.61 9.93
N GLY A 193 -14.59 19.14 11.12
CA GLY A 193 -14.81 20.57 11.32
C GLY A 193 -13.56 21.44 11.08
N SER A 194 -12.37 20.85 11.03
CA SER A 194 -11.14 21.59 10.73
C SER A 194 -11.07 22.09 9.28
N PHE A 195 -11.81 21.47 8.35
CA PHE A 195 -11.82 21.86 6.93
C PHE A 195 -12.53 23.21 6.70
N ASP A 196 -13.32 23.68 7.67
CA ASP A 196 -13.97 25.00 7.63
C ASP A 196 -13.05 26.13 8.17
N LEU A 197 -11.86 25.79 8.70
CA LEU A 197 -10.94 26.77 9.26
C LEU A 197 -10.23 27.57 8.16
N GLY A 198 -10.19 28.89 8.35
CA GLY A 198 -9.35 29.77 7.53
C GLY A 198 -7.85 29.61 7.84
N PRO A 199 -6.95 30.06 6.95
CA PRO A 199 -5.51 29.89 7.12
C PRO A 199 -4.94 30.42 8.45
N ASP A 200 -5.37 31.60 8.90
CA ASP A 200 -4.88 32.18 10.16
C ASP A 200 -5.28 31.33 11.38
N ALA A 201 -6.47 30.73 11.35
CA ALA A 201 -6.93 29.83 12.40
C ALA A 201 -6.12 28.53 12.41
N LEU A 202 -5.83 27.96 11.24
CA LEU A 202 -4.98 26.77 11.09
C LEU A 202 -3.57 27.03 11.63
N ILE A 203 -2.94 28.13 11.23
CA ILE A 203 -1.61 28.52 11.72
C ILE A 203 -1.64 28.67 13.25
N GLY A 204 -2.70 29.27 13.79
CA GLY A 204 -2.88 29.45 15.24
C GLY A 204 -3.05 28.16 16.05
N LEU A 205 -3.24 26.99 15.42
CA LEU A 205 -3.43 25.71 16.13
C LEU A 205 -2.14 25.14 16.76
N GLY A 206 -0.96 25.61 16.38
CA GLY A 206 0.29 25.13 16.96
C GLY A 206 1.54 25.36 16.12
N ALA A 207 2.62 24.68 16.49
CA ALA A 207 3.86 24.68 15.74
C ALA A 207 3.76 23.72 14.56
N TRP A 208 4.15 24.18 13.37
CA TRP A 208 4.08 23.43 12.12
C TRP A 208 5.48 23.19 11.55
N GLU A 209 5.73 21.96 11.10
CA GLU A 209 6.86 21.62 10.25
C GLU A 209 6.38 21.35 8.82
N SER A 210 7.07 21.96 7.86
CA SER A 210 6.75 21.84 6.44
C SER A 210 7.75 20.93 5.74
N TYR A 211 7.29 19.78 5.24
CA TYR A 211 8.08 18.81 4.50
C TYR A 211 7.85 19.00 3.01
N GLN A 212 8.91 19.42 2.31
CA GLN A 212 8.87 19.74 0.89
C GLN A 212 10.00 19.01 0.13
N LEU A 213 9.83 18.83 -1.18
CA LEU A 213 10.83 18.14 -1.97
C LEU A 213 12.15 18.93 -2.06
N SER A 214 13.25 18.20 -1.86
CA SER A 214 14.60 18.74 -2.09
C SER A 214 14.77 19.13 -3.56
N GLY A 215 15.17 20.38 -3.81
CA GLY A 215 15.45 20.89 -5.16
C GLY A 215 14.20 21.13 -6.02
N GLN A 216 13.04 21.35 -5.41
CA GLN A 216 11.84 21.76 -6.12
C GLN A 216 12.06 23.16 -6.73
N ASN A 217 12.28 23.21 -8.05
CA ASN A 217 12.27 24.48 -8.79
C ASN A 217 10.82 24.91 -9.05
N ASP A 218 10.55 26.21 -9.08
CA ASP A 218 9.25 26.84 -9.38
C ASP A 218 8.70 26.56 -10.80
N GLY A 219 9.30 25.62 -11.55
CA GLY A 219 8.97 25.30 -12.94
C GLY A 219 7.54 24.79 -13.17
N GLY A 220 6.78 24.54 -12.10
CA GLY A 220 5.35 24.27 -12.09
C GLY A 220 4.90 23.05 -12.90
N VAL A 221 3.66 22.62 -12.69
CA VAL A 221 3.02 21.58 -13.50
C VAL A 221 2.94 21.96 -15.00
N ALA A 222 2.99 23.26 -15.31
CA ALA A 222 2.86 23.83 -16.65
C ALA A 222 3.94 23.40 -17.65
N THR A 223 5.05 22.80 -17.20
CA THR A 223 6.14 22.35 -18.06
C THR A 223 6.09 20.85 -18.44
N LEU A 224 5.14 20.08 -17.90
CA LEU A 224 5.03 18.65 -18.22
C LEU A 224 4.25 18.41 -19.50
N ALA A 225 4.91 17.73 -20.43
CA ALA A 225 4.25 17.20 -21.62
C ALA A 225 3.61 15.83 -21.35
N ILE A 226 2.67 15.74 -20.39
CA ILE A 226 1.97 14.47 -20.09
C ILE A 226 1.33 13.84 -21.34
N LYS A 227 0.82 14.69 -22.23
CA LYS A 227 0.26 14.30 -23.53
C LYS A 227 1.26 13.60 -24.48
N ASP A 228 2.56 13.80 -24.28
CA ASP A 228 3.61 13.25 -25.12
C ASP A 228 4.12 11.90 -24.58
N ILE A 229 3.68 11.51 -23.36
CA ILE A 229 4.00 10.20 -22.77
C ILE A 229 3.25 9.11 -23.53
N ARG A 230 3.95 8.01 -23.82
CA ARG A 230 3.40 6.86 -24.54
C ARG A 230 2.14 6.32 -23.85
N LYS A 231 1.10 6.04 -24.65
CA LYS A 231 -0.10 5.31 -24.22
C LYS A 231 -0.06 3.85 -24.71
N ASP A 232 -0.64 2.94 -23.94
CA ASP A 232 -0.96 1.58 -24.39
C ASP A 232 -2.32 1.54 -25.12
N ALA A 233 -2.74 0.36 -25.61
CA ALA A 233 -3.99 0.17 -26.33
C ALA A 233 -5.24 0.39 -25.47
N PHE A 234 -5.11 0.40 -24.14
CA PHE A 234 -6.18 0.80 -23.23
C PHE A 234 -6.24 2.32 -23.03
N GLY A 235 -5.26 3.08 -23.58
CA GLY A 235 -5.15 4.52 -23.38
C GLY A 235 -4.41 4.91 -22.09
N ARG A 236 -3.84 3.94 -21.37
CA ARG A 236 -3.09 4.23 -20.13
C ARG A 236 -1.72 4.78 -20.46
N LEU A 237 -1.29 5.79 -19.70
CA LEU A 237 0.08 6.28 -19.77
C LEU A 237 1.06 5.20 -19.30
N VAL A 238 2.15 5.01 -20.03
CA VAL A 238 3.24 4.11 -19.68
C VAL A 238 4.57 4.90 -19.70
N PRO A 239 4.84 5.69 -18.64
CA PRO A 239 6.02 6.52 -18.56
C PRO A 239 7.30 5.67 -18.40
N THR A 240 8.41 6.18 -18.93
CA THR A 240 9.76 5.78 -18.54
C THR A 240 10.03 6.16 -17.08
N ALA A 241 11.08 5.59 -16.48
CA ALA A 241 11.46 5.93 -15.09
C ALA A 241 11.73 7.44 -14.90
N VAL A 242 12.34 8.08 -15.90
CA VAL A 242 12.63 9.53 -15.88
C VAL A 242 11.36 10.36 -16.02
N GLU A 243 10.46 10.00 -16.93
CA GLU A 243 9.17 10.67 -17.07
C GLU A 243 8.34 10.54 -15.81
N LEU A 244 8.31 9.35 -15.20
CA LEU A 244 7.59 9.12 -13.95
C LEU A 244 8.16 9.96 -12.80
N GLU A 245 9.47 10.01 -12.63
CA GLU A 245 10.08 10.86 -11.59
C GLU A 245 9.74 12.34 -11.82
N ASN A 246 9.77 12.81 -13.08
CA ASN A 246 9.40 14.18 -13.42
C ASN A 246 7.93 14.49 -13.08
N ILE A 247 7.01 13.57 -13.41
CA ILE A 247 5.59 13.69 -13.02
C ILE A 247 5.51 13.74 -11.48
N ALA A 248 6.12 12.78 -10.78
CA ALA A 248 6.05 12.70 -9.33
C ALA A 248 6.61 13.97 -8.64
N ARG A 249 7.68 14.57 -9.16
CA ARG A 249 8.21 15.84 -8.64
C ARG A 249 7.25 17.00 -8.85
N ALA A 250 6.57 17.02 -9.99
CA ALA A 250 5.71 18.14 -10.34
C ALA A 250 4.39 18.18 -9.58
N TYR A 251 3.81 17.03 -9.23
CA TYR A 251 2.56 16.98 -8.45
C TYR A 251 2.77 16.82 -6.94
N ALA A 252 4.03 16.93 -6.48
CA ALA A 252 4.36 16.64 -5.10
C ALA A 252 3.70 17.63 -4.13
N PRO A 253 2.92 17.12 -3.15
CA PRO A 253 2.36 17.96 -2.12
C PRO A 253 3.46 18.45 -1.16
N GLU A 254 3.14 19.51 -0.44
CA GLU A 254 3.83 19.86 0.80
C GLU A 254 3.06 19.23 1.97
N PHE A 255 3.74 18.48 2.82
CA PHE A 255 3.14 17.94 4.05
C PHE A 255 3.46 18.90 5.20
N ARG A 256 2.44 19.58 5.72
CA ARG A 256 2.58 20.51 6.83
C ARG A 256 2.00 19.87 8.09
N VAL A 257 2.88 19.40 8.96
CA VAL A 257 2.51 18.59 10.13
C VAL A 257 2.58 19.42 11.39
N ARG A 258 1.54 19.38 12.22
CA ARG A 258 1.58 19.97 13.56
C ARG A 258 2.44 19.09 14.44
N VAL A 259 3.42 19.66 15.13
CA VAL A 259 4.40 18.89 15.91
C VAL A 259 4.24 19.14 17.40
N GLN A 260 4.06 18.07 18.16
CA GLN A 260 4.08 18.04 19.63
C GLN A 260 5.23 17.16 20.17
N SER A 261 5.69 16.19 19.38
CA SER A 261 6.74 15.24 19.73
C SER A 261 7.46 14.69 18.49
N ASP A 262 8.52 13.89 18.67
CA ASP A 262 9.18 13.21 17.56
C ASP A 262 8.26 12.23 16.83
N SER A 263 7.17 11.77 17.45
CA SER A 263 6.18 10.89 16.83
C SER A 263 5.39 11.57 15.70
N ASP A 264 5.43 12.91 15.63
CA ASP A 264 4.76 13.72 14.60
C ASP A 264 5.69 14.04 13.40
N ARG A 265 6.93 13.55 13.42
CA ARG A 265 7.93 13.88 12.39
C ARG A 265 7.94 12.85 11.28
N ILE A 266 7.97 13.31 10.03
CA ILE A 266 8.03 12.44 8.85
C ILE A 266 9.46 11.90 8.69
N GLY A 267 9.59 10.60 8.44
CA GLY A 267 10.88 9.94 8.26
C GLY A 267 10.86 8.76 7.30
N HIS A 268 11.96 8.01 7.27
CA HIS A 268 12.15 6.85 6.41
C HIS A 268 11.96 5.53 7.20
N PRO A 269 10.99 4.67 6.85
CA PRO A 269 10.88 3.33 7.43
C PRO A 269 12.18 2.54 7.24
N SER A 270 12.72 1.99 8.33
CA SER A 270 14.05 1.38 8.36
C SER A 270 14.06 0.12 9.21
N LEU A 271 14.89 -0.84 8.81
CA LEU A 271 15.09 -2.12 9.51
C LEU A 271 16.56 -2.21 9.93
N SER A 272 16.81 -2.41 11.23
CA SER A 272 18.17 -2.53 11.75
C SER A 272 18.84 -3.85 11.33
N ALA A 273 18.06 -4.94 11.32
CA ALA A 273 18.47 -6.27 10.91
C ALA A 273 17.27 -7.06 10.38
N LYS A 274 17.50 -8.21 9.75
CA LYS A 274 16.42 -9.08 9.26
C LYS A 274 15.54 -9.57 10.42
N GLY A 275 14.23 -9.39 10.29
CA GLY A 275 13.25 -9.74 11.33
C GLY A 275 13.17 -8.77 12.51
N ALA A 276 13.90 -7.65 12.47
CA ALA A 276 13.71 -6.58 13.44
C ALA A 276 12.36 -5.89 13.22
N VAL A 277 11.80 -5.32 14.28
CA VAL A 277 10.65 -4.41 14.17
C VAL A 277 11.12 -3.15 13.45
N ALA A 278 10.36 -2.72 12.44
CA ALA A 278 10.67 -1.51 11.69
C ALA A 278 10.61 -0.27 12.60
N HIS A 279 11.33 0.79 12.26
CA HIS A 279 11.17 2.10 12.89
C HIS A 279 11.19 3.17 11.81
N VAL A 280 10.74 4.37 12.14
CA VAL A 280 10.85 5.53 11.24
C VAL A 280 12.08 6.34 11.63
N ASP A 281 13.02 6.45 10.70
CA ASP A 281 14.21 7.28 10.84
C ASP A 281 13.86 8.74 10.49
N ILE A 282 13.61 9.55 11.52
CA ILE A 282 13.20 10.95 11.42
C ILE A 282 14.32 11.90 10.98
N ASP A 283 15.57 11.43 10.94
CA ASP A 283 16.70 12.19 10.38
C ASP A 283 16.80 12.03 8.86
N ARG A 284 15.98 11.13 8.27
CA ARG A 284 15.84 10.93 6.82
C ARG A 284 14.39 11.19 6.36
N PRO A 285 13.93 12.46 6.37
CA PRO A 285 12.59 12.81 5.90
C PRO A 285 12.40 12.39 4.44
N THR A 286 11.38 11.56 4.19
CA THR A 286 11.16 10.91 2.89
C THR A 286 9.70 10.97 2.49
N ILE A 287 9.46 11.38 1.25
CA ILE A 287 8.17 11.28 0.58
C ILE A 287 8.29 10.15 -0.43
N PHE A 288 7.53 9.08 -0.21
CA PHE A 288 7.46 7.98 -1.16
C PHE A 288 6.47 8.31 -2.27
N TYR A 289 6.72 7.85 -3.49
CA TYR A 289 5.78 8.00 -4.60
C TYR A 289 5.59 6.71 -5.39
N ARG A 290 4.42 6.56 -5.99
CA ARG A 290 4.13 5.50 -6.97
C ARG A 290 3.20 6.01 -8.07
N PHE A 291 3.14 5.24 -9.15
CA PHE A 291 2.24 5.46 -10.27
C PHE A 291 1.13 4.42 -10.29
N GLY A 292 -0.08 4.84 -10.63
CA GLY A 292 -1.22 3.96 -10.81
C GLY A 292 -2.15 4.47 -11.89
N HIS A 293 -3.26 3.76 -12.08
CA HIS A 293 -4.34 4.19 -12.95
C HIS A 293 -5.68 3.83 -12.31
N THR A 294 -6.69 4.62 -12.65
CA THR A 294 -8.11 4.32 -12.39
C THR A 294 -8.87 4.47 -13.70
N ARG A 295 -9.99 3.78 -13.81
CA ARG A 295 -10.90 3.83 -14.93
C ARG A 295 -12.11 4.68 -14.52
N PHE A 296 -12.28 5.82 -15.15
CA PHE A 296 -13.32 6.80 -14.82
C PHE A 296 -13.88 7.44 -16.08
N ASN A 297 -15.20 7.66 -16.14
CA ASN A 297 -15.93 8.19 -17.29
C ASN A 297 -15.40 7.74 -18.67
N ASP A 298 -15.51 6.45 -18.92
CA ASP A 298 -15.02 5.82 -20.13
C ASP A 298 -13.52 5.86 -20.49
N GLN A 299 -12.66 6.37 -19.59
CA GLN A 299 -11.23 6.55 -19.85
C GLN A 299 -10.32 6.10 -18.69
N TRP A 300 -9.11 5.67 -19.03
CA TRP A 300 -8.09 5.38 -18.02
C TRP A 300 -7.33 6.66 -17.66
N HIS A 301 -7.34 7.00 -16.38
CA HIS A 301 -6.69 8.18 -15.83
C HIS A 301 -5.44 7.80 -15.03
N PRO A 302 -4.30 8.50 -15.24
CA PRO A 302 -3.11 8.30 -14.42
C PRO A 302 -3.33 8.83 -13.00
N GLN A 303 -2.74 8.14 -12.03
CA GLN A 303 -2.75 8.50 -10.63
C GLN A 303 -1.31 8.60 -10.13
N ILE A 304 -1.01 9.68 -9.40
CA ILE A 304 0.22 9.77 -8.60
C ILE A 304 -0.16 9.66 -7.15
N ILE A 305 0.53 8.79 -6.44
CA ILE A 305 0.27 8.52 -5.03
C ILE A 305 1.54 8.82 -4.26
N TYR A 306 1.39 9.51 -3.14
CA TYR A 306 2.44 9.91 -2.22
C TYR A 306 2.17 9.33 -0.84
N THR A 307 3.19 8.77 -0.21
CA THR A 307 3.09 8.17 1.12
C THR A 307 4.16 8.77 2.03
N VAL A 308 3.76 9.18 3.23
CA VAL A 308 4.67 9.62 4.32
C VAL A 308 4.45 8.78 5.56
N TRP A 309 5.51 8.57 6.35
CA TRP A 309 5.50 7.69 7.51
C TRP A 309 5.90 8.44 8.78
N PHE A 310 5.23 8.08 9.88
CA PHE A 310 5.41 8.61 11.23
C PHE A 310 5.82 7.49 12.20
N PRO A 311 6.63 7.77 13.23
CA PRO A 311 7.09 6.74 14.17
C PRO A 311 5.98 5.95 14.88
N GLU A 312 4.90 6.61 15.28
CA GLU A 312 3.76 6.01 15.98
C GLU A 312 2.58 6.96 16.04
N ARG A 313 1.40 6.45 16.39
CA ARG A 313 0.30 7.25 16.96
C ARG A 313 0.33 7.06 18.47
N PRO A 314 0.87 8.02 19.26
CA PRO A 314 1.01 7.87 20.70
C PRO A 314 -0.34 7.67 21.39
N SER A 315 -0.36 6.87 22.46
CA SER A 315 -1.57 6.67 23.26
C SER A 315 -1.98 7.96 23.97
N GLN A 316 -3.23 8.38 23.75
CA GLN A 316 -3.84 9.51 24.47
C GLN A 316 -4.56 9.09 25.77
N GLY A 317 -4.49 7.80 26.13
CA GLY A 317 -5.12 7.28 27.35
C GLY A 317 -5.25 5.75 27.36
N MET A 318 -5.58 5.20 28.52
CA MET A 318 -5.63 3.74 28.77
C MET A 318 -6.55 2.96 27.81
N PHE A 319 -7.59 3.61 27.26
CA PHE A 319 -8.57 2.98 26.37
C PHE A 319 -8.45 3.45 24.91
N ASP A 320 -7.32 4.06 24.54
CA ASP A 320 -7.08 4.49 23.16
C ASP A 320 -6.75 3.29 22.27
N ILE A 321 -7.78 2.77 21.61
CA ILE A 321 -7.68 1.56 20.78
C ILE A 321 -6.92 1.77 19.45
N LEU A 322 -6.71 3.03 19.08
CA LEU A 322 -6.12 3.45 17.81
C LEU A 322 -4.60 3.67 17.94
N ALA A 323 -4.07 3.76 19.17
CA ALA A 323 -2.65 3.95 19.44
C ALA A 323 -1.79 2.76 19.03
N GLY A 324 -0.50 3.02 18.77
CA GLY A 324 0.42 1.98 18.29
C GLY A 324 1.50 2.47 17.33
N HIS A 325 2.38 1.52 17.02
CA HIS A 325 3.63 1.69 16.28
C HIS A 325 3.41 1.92 14.79
N LEU A 326 4.17 2.84 14.21
CA LEU A 326 4.10 3.37 12.83
C LEU A 326 2.71 3.84 12.39
N ASP A 327 2.65 5.06 11.87
CA ASP A 327 1.48 5.53 11.13
C ASP A 327 1.92 6.02 9.75
N ALA A 328 0.98 6.15 8.82
CA ALA A 328 1.26 6.66 7.50
C ALA A 328 0.05 7.38 6.93
N LEU A 329 0.31 8.40 6.11
CA LEU A 329 -0.70 9.10 5.32
C LEU A 329 -0.40 8.92 3.84
N ILE A 330 -1.43 8.56 3.09
CA ILE A 330 -1.38 8.36 1.64
C ILE A 330 -2.22 9.45 1.00
N TRP A 331 -1.63 10.19 0.07
CA TRP A 331 -2.28 11.19 -0.77
C TRP A 331 -2.24 10.75 -2.23
N ARG A 332 -3.39 10.69 -2.89
CA ARG A 332 -3.48 10.33 -4.31
C ARG A 332 -4.10 11.46 -5.10
N VAL A 333 -3.51 11.80 -6.24
CA VAL A 333 -4.08 12.72 -7.23
C VAL A 333 -4.32 11.99 -8.55
N THR A 334 -5.53 12.14 -9.09
CA THR A 334 -5.96 11.58 -10.38
C THR A 334 -6.01 12.71 -11.42
N LEU A 335 -5.35 12.51 -12.56
CA LEU A 335 -5.25 13.54 -13.61
C LEU A 335 -6.14 13.24 -14.81
N ASP A 336 -6.55 14.29 -15.52
CA ASP A 336 -7.13 14.17 -16.85
C ASP A 336 -6.05 13.91 -17.93
N GLU A 337 -6.48 13.79 -19.18
CA GLU A 337 -5.58 13.56 -20.32
C GLU A 337 -4.57 14.69 -20.59
N LYS A 338 -4.81 15.88 -20.04
CA LYS A 338 -3.95 17.06 -20.16
C LYS A 338 -3.03 17.23 -18.95
N GLY A 339 -3.17 16.38 -17.93
CA GLY A 339 -2.46 16.51 -16.66
C GLY A 339 -3.15 17.40 -15.63
N ALA A 340 -4.33 17.95 -15.90
CA ALA A 340 -5.04 18.71 -14.87
C ALA A 340 -5.62 17.74 -13.82
N PRO A 341 -5.45 18.01 -12.51
CA PRO A 341 -6.09 17.22 -11.47
C PRO A 341 -7.62 17.25 -11.59
N LEU A 342 -8.23 16.06 -11.68
CA LEU A 342 -9.67 15.86 -11.65
C LEU A 342 -10.19 15.72 -10.22
N ILE A 343 -9.47 14.93 -9.41
CA ILE A 343 -9.81 14.63 -8.02
C ILE A 343 -8.53 14.20 -7.29
N ALA A 344 -8.48 14.50 -6.01
CA ALA A 344 -7.54 13.85 -5.11
C ALA A 344 -8.27 13.15 -3.98
N ASP A 345 -7.62 12.20 -3.32
CA ASP A 345 -8.17 11.47 -2.20
C ASP A 345 -7.07 10.98 -1.26
N THR A 346 -7.42 10.75 0.00
CA THR A 346 -6.45 10.35 1.04
C THR A 346 -6.97 9.22 1.89
N ILE A 347 -6.06 8.41 2.41
CA ILE A 347 -6.29 7.41 3.47
C ILE A 347 -5.09 7.41 4.41
N HIS A 348 -5.25 6.83 5.60
CA HIS A 348 -4.10 6.35 6.36
C HIS A 348 -3.56 5.04 5.77
N GLY A 349 -2.30 4.70 6.07
CA GLY A 349 -1.66 3.47 5.61
C GLY A 349 -2.31 2.17 6.11
N CYS A 350 -3.28 2.26 7.02
CA CYS A 350 -4.12 1.13 7.41
C CYS A 350 -5.36 0.93 6.53
N GLY A 351 -5.73 1.92 5.70
CA GLY A 351 -6.94 1.97 4.88
C GLY A 351 -8.06 2.87 5.43
N CYS A 352 -7.93 3.35 6.67
CA CYS A 352 -8.95 4.18 7.31
C CYS A 352 -9.00 5.62 6.77
N TYR A 353 -10.11 6.31 7.07
CA TYR A 353 -10.29 7.76 6.86
C TYR A 353 -10.22 8.18 5.38
N HIS A 354 -10.93 7.46 4.50
CA HIS A 354 -10.97 7.79 3.08
C HIS A 354 -11.75 9.08 2.80
N LEU A 355 -11.05 10.14 2.45
CA LEU A 355 -11.63 11.44 2.08
C LEU A 355 -11.36 11.77 0.61
N PHE A 356 -12.30 12.47 -0.04
CA PHE A 356 -12.27 12.83 -1.45
C PHE A 356 -12.32 14.35 -1.66
N PHE A 357 -11.50 14.85 -2.58
CA PHE A 357 -11.33 16.26 -2.92
C PHE A 357 -11.56 16.46 -4.43
N PRO A 358 -12.83 16.48 -4.89
CA PRO A 358 -13.15 16.67 -6.30
C PRO A 358 -12.78 18.07 -6.77
N SER A 359 -12.35 18.20 -8.03
CA SER A 359 -12.23 19.51 -8.66
C SER A 359 -13.59 20.08 -9.07
N PRO A 360 -13.68 21.38 -9.41
CA PRO A 360 -14.93 21.97 -9.88
C PRO A 360 -15.50 21.36 -11.17
N SER A 361 -14.72 20.60 -11.95
CA SER A 361 -15.20 19.87 -13.13
C SER A 361 -15.98 18.60 -12.78
N LEU A 362 -15.97 18.18 -11.50
CA LEU A 362 -16.72 17.02 -11.01
C LEU A 362 -17.93 17.46 -10.20
N HIS A 363 -18.95 16.63 -10.23
CA HIS A 363 -20.04 16.66 -9.26
C HIS A 363 -20.22 15.28 -8.64
N ARG A 364 -20.71 15.26 -7.39
CA ARG A 364 -21.08 14.01 -6.72
C ARG A 364 -22.41 13.52 -7.28
N ILE A 365 -22.50 12.23 -7.56
CA ILE A 365 -23.73 11.55 -7.97
C ILE A 365 -24.34 10.79 -6.79
N GLU A 366 -25.58 10.34 -6.95
CA GLU A 366 -26.23 9.45 -5.98
C GLU A 366 -25.57 8.06 -6.04
N ALA A 367 -25.01 7.61 -4.93
CA ALA A 367 -24.41 6.29 -4.79
C ALA A 367 -25.42 5.32 -4.16
N PRO A 368 -25.34 4.01 -4.42
CA PRO A 368 -26.24 3.04 -3.80
C PRO A 368 -26.14 2.98 -2.27
N GLU A 369 -25.06 3.50 -1.69
CA GLU A 369 -24.82 3.60 -0.24
C GLU A 369 -25.55 4.79 0.38
N ASP A 370 -26.01 5.72 -0.45
CA ASP A 370 -26.70 6.92 0.02
C ASP A 370 -28.04 6.53 0.65
N GLY A 371 -28.23 6.92 1.91
CA GLY A 371 -29.45 6.62 2.65
C GLY A 371 -29.45 5.28 3.41
N ASP A 372 -28.33 4.55 3.45
CA ASP A 372 -28.14 3.47 4.41
C ASP A 372 -26.91 3.66 5.33
N ILE A 373 -26.49 2.61 6.04
CA ILE A 373 -25.42 2.67 7.04
C ILE A 373 -24.00 2.49 6.46
N ARG A 374 -23.88 2.14 5.17
CA ARG A 374 -22.58 1.94 4.50
C ARG A 374 -21.84 3.25 4.35
N GLU A 375 -20.51 3.17 4.39
CA GLU A 375 -19.66 4.34 4.20
C GLU A 375 -19.72 4.83 2.75
N THR A 376 -19.86 6.14 2.58
CA THR A 376 -19.96 6.81 1.28
C THR A 376 -18.67 7.61 0.98
N ALA A 377 -18.67 8.40 -0.11
CA ALA A 377 -17.58 9.32 -0.41
C ALA A 377 -17.74 10.62 0.39
N GLU A 378 -16.87 10.81 1.38
CA GLU A 378 -16.82 12.02 2.20
C GLU A 378 -15.94 13.09 1.55
N SER A 379 -16.49 14.30 1.36
CA SER A 379 -15.79 15.45 0.77
C SER A 379 -15.89 16.67 1.68
N PRO A 380 -15.16 16.70 2.81
CA PRO A 380 -15.32 17.73 3.83
C PRO A 380 -14.97 19.15 3.35
N ALA A 381 -14.02 19.28 2.40
CA ALA A 381 -13.67 20.56 1.78
C ALA A 381 -14.58 20.94 0.60
N GLY A 382 -15.57 20.11 0.24
CA GLY A 382 -16.32 20.25 -1.00
C GLY A 382 -15.40 20.16 -2.23
N THR A 383 -15.57 21.09 -3.18
CA THR A 383 -14.72 21.14 -4.38
C THR A 383 -13.44 21.94 -4.14
N VAL A 384 -12.29 21.41 -4.57
CA VAL A 384 -10.98 22.05 -4.46
C VAL A 384 -10.45 22.38 -5.86
N ALA A 385 -9.99 23.62 -6.09
CA ALA A 385 -9.52 24.03 -7.42
C ALA A 385 -8.40 23.11 -7.95
N SER A 386 -8.43 22.76 -9.24
CA SER A 386 -7.41 21.89 -9.86
C SER A 386 -5.99 22.45 -9.71
N SER A 387 -5.82 23.78 -9.68
CA SER A 387 -4.52 24.41 -9.44
C SER A 387 -4.00 24.19 -8.02
N VAL A 388 -4.89 24.04 -7.04
CA VAL A 388 -4.53 23.69 -5.66
C VAL A 388 -4.18 22.21 -5.58
N LEU A 389 -5.02 21.33 -6.14
CA LEU A 389 -4.79 19.89 -6.17
C LEU A 389 -3.50 19.49 -6.91
N ALA A 390 -3.01 20.36 -7.80
CA ALA A 390 -1.78 20.13 -8.55
C ALA A 390 -0.56 20.08 -7.65
N GLN A 391 -0.52 20.94 -6.61
CA GLN A 391 0.58 21.01 -5.65
C GLN A 391 0.03 21.52 -4.31
N PRO A 392 -0.75 20.72 -3.57
CA PRO A 392 -1.43 21.20 -2.37
C PRO A 392 -0.48 21.27 -1.18
N ILE A 393 -0.82 22.11 -0.22
CA ILE A 393 -0.36 21.96 1.17
C ILE A 393 -1.39 21.08 1.90
N LEU A 394 -0.90 19.99 2.49
CA LEU A 394 -1.68 19.07 3.30
C LEU A 394 -1.41 19.36 4.78
N TRP A 395 -2.42 19.87 5.48
CA TRP A 395 -2.30 20.18 6.91
C TRP A 395 -2.64 18.95 7.73
N ILE A 396 -1.69 18.46 8.51
CA ILE A 396 -1.78 17.18 9.22
C ILE A 396 -1.69 17.42 10.72
N ASP A 397 -2.62 16.84 11.46
CA ASP A 397 -2.64 17.01 12.90
C ASP A 397 -1.52 16.22 13.61
N ALA A 398 -1.09 16.72 14.77
CA ALA A 398 -0.23 16.01 15.69
C ALA A 398 -0.98 14.81 16.28
N VAL A 399 -0.26 13.77 16.63
CA VAL A 399 -0.69 12.52 17.27
C VAL A 399 -1.56 11.67 16.35
N SER A 400 -2.69 12.20 15.89
CA SER A 400 -3.65 11.45 15.07
C SER A 400 -3.22 11.30 13.62
N HIS A 401 -2.38 12.22 13.14
CA HIS A 401 -2.00 12.39 11.73
C HIS A 401 -3.18 12.56 10.77
N TYR A 402 -4.34 12.97 11.27
CA TYR A 402 -5.49 13.25 10.43
C TYR A 402 -5.23 14.47 9.53
N LEU A 403 -5.67 14.35 8.28
CA LEU A 403 -5.72 15.50 7.38
C LEU A 403 -6.77 16.48 7.87
N MET A 404 -6.35 17.72 8.13
CA MET A 404 -7.18 18.79 8.66
C MET A 404 -7.69 19.73 7.58
N ALA A 405 -6.87 19.99 6.55
CA ALA A 405 -7.18 20.92 5.47
C ALA A 405 -6.29 20.65 4.23
N VAL A 406 -6.78 21.08 3.07
CA VAL A 406 -6.05 21.09 1.79
C VAL A 406 -6.07 22.52 1.27
N THR A 407 -4.90 23.17 1.21
CA THR A 407 -4.80 24.57 0.80
C THR A 407 -3.87 24.76 -0.39
N ALA A 408 -3.99 25.91 -1.05
CA ALA A 408 -3.04 26.32 -2.07
C ALA A 408 -1.64 26.47 -1.47
N ARG A 409 -0.59 26.29 -2.28
CA ARG A 409 0.73 26.81 -1.92
C ARG A 409 0.63 28.31 -1.70
N ASP A 410 1.07 28.72 -0.54
CA ASP A 410 1.09 30.11 -0.10
C ASP A 410 2.50 30.49 0.35
N GLN A 411 2.67 31.78 0.62
CA GLN A 411 3.89 32.33 1.22
C GLN A 411 3.76 32.43 2.74
N TYR A 412 2.91 31.61 3.40
CA TYR A 412 2.96 31.58 4.86
C TYR A 412 4.34 31.05 5.25
N GLU A 413 5.08 31.84 6.02
CA GLU A 413 6.39 31.43 6.51
C GLU A 413 6.20 30.18 7.37
N ALA A 414 6.50 29.02 6.81
CA ALA A 414 6.68 27.82 7.59
C ALA A 414 7.78 28.12 8.61
N HIS A 415 7.46 28.03 9.90
CA HIS A 415 8.42 28.31 10.97
C HIS A 415 9.63 27.38 10.92
N HIS A 416 9.47 26.19 10.33
CA HIS A 416 10.54 25.26 10.03
C HIS A 416 10.25 24.46 8.75
N THR A 417 11.15 24.56 7.76
CA THR A 417 11.06 23.81 6.49
C THR A 417 12.09 22.68 6.48
N VAL A 418 11.61 21.47 6.20
CA VAL A 418 12.39 20.23 6.15
C VAL A 418 12.47 19.74 4.71
N ALA A 419 13.69 19.73 4.16
CA ALA A 419 13.94 19.18 2.84
C ALA A 419 13.82 17.65 2.87
N SER A 420 12.92 17.11 2.06
CA SER A 420 12.61 15.67 2.01
C SER A 420 13.12 15.04 0.72
N ALA A 421 13.54 13.77 0.81
CA ALA A 421 13.87 12.97 -0.36
C ALA A 421 12.59 12.49 -1.07
N LEU A 422 12.64 12.35 -2.39
CA LEU A 422 11.58 11.71 -3.18
C LEU A 422 12.04 10.30 -3.56
N VAL A 423 11.32 9.27 -3.11
CA VAL A 423 11.74 7.86 -3.26
C VAL A 423 10.63 7.02 -3.85
N ALA A 424 10.93 6.13 -4.79
CA ALA A 424 9.93 5.20 -5.33
C ALA A 424 9.45 4.24 -4.23
N GLU A 425 8.13 4.15 -4.02
CA GLU A 425 7.53 3.36 -2.93
C GLU A 425 7.87 1.87 -3.00
N GLN A 426 8.17 1.34 -4.20
CA GLN A 426 8.60 -0.05 -4.39
C GLN A 426 9.87 -0.40 -3.58
N GLN A 427 10.66 0.60 -3.16
CA GLN A 427 11.80 0.37 -2.26
C GLN A 427 11.39 -0.16 -0.89
N LEU A 428 10.16 0.11 -0.43
CA LEU A 428 9.65 -0.42 0.85
C LEU A 428 9.52 -1.95 0.84
N GLY A 429 9.36 -2.57 -0.34
CA GLY A 429 9.40 -4.03 -0.48
C GLY A 429 10.80 -4.64 -0.36
N SER A 430 11.86 -3.84 -0.27
CA SER A 430 13.24 -4.31 -0.15
C SER A 430 14.17 -3.20 0.38
N LEU A 431 14.09 -2.95 1.69
CA LEU A 431 14.93 -2.00 2.43
C LEU A 431 16.32 -2.56 2.70
N ALA A 432 17.35 -1.73 2.57
CA ALA A 432 18.70 -2.09 3.02
C ALA A 432 18.71 -2.19 4.56
N LEU A 433 19.32 -3.25 5.08
CA LEU A 433 19.43 -3.47 6.53
C LEU A 433 20.54 -2.59 7.13
N GLY A 434 20.27 -2.01 8.30
CA GLY A 434 21.22 -1.13 9.01
C GLY A 434 22.52 -1.83 9.43
N ASP A 435 22.50 -3.15 9.62
CA ASP A 435 23.68 -3.99 9.90
C ASP A 435 24.51 -4.33 8.64
N GLY A 436 24.05 -3.90 7.46
CA GLY A 436 24.72 -4.15 6.17
C GLY A 436 24.64 -5.60 5.68
N THR A 437 23.82 -6.46 6.31
CA THR A 437 23.78 -7.90 5.97
C THR A 437 22.94 -8.22 4.74
N GLY A 438 22.24 -7.24 4.16
CA GLY A 438 21.47 -7.41 2.93
C GLY A 438 20.21 -6.55 2.93
N PHE A 439 19.11 -7.13 2.44
CA PHE A 439 17.82 -6.47 2.28
C PHE A 439 16.68 -7.25 2.92
N ALA A 440 15.64 -6.53 3.33
CA ALA A 440 14.37 -7.11 3.78
C ALA A 440 13.19 -6.21 3.41
N SER A 441 12.02 -6.82 3.20
CA SER A 441 10.76 -6.09 3.02
C SER A 441 10.32 -5.43 4.32
N LEU A 442 9.73 -4.23 4.24
CA LEU A 442 8.98 -3.61 5.33
C LEU A 442 7.74 -4.45 5.71
N TYR A 443 7.16 -5.13 4.70
CA TYR A 443 5.94 -5.91 4.81
C TYR A 443 6.24 -7.40 5.00
N ASP A 444 5.40 -8.07 5.79
CA ASP A 444 5.38 -9.54 5.93
C ASP A 444 4.76 -10.23 4.70
N GLU A 445 4.74 -11.56 4.75
CA GLU A 445 4.16 -12.39 3.70
C GLU A 445 2.66 -12.23 3.52
N ASP A 446 1.96 -11.52 4.40
CA ASP A 446 0.52 -11.24 4.32
C ASP A 446 0.25 -9.78 3.88
N GLY A 447 1.31 -8.99 3.66
CA GLY A 447 1.21 -7.61 3.20
C GLY A 447 1.00 -6.59 4.33
N PHE A 448 1.35 -6.93 5.58
CA PHE A 448 1.27 -6.03 6.73
C PHE A 448 2.66 -5.60 7.19
N VAL A 449 2.77 -4.42 7.80
CA VAL A 449 3.98 -4.03 8.52
C VAL A 449 3.95 -4.67 9.93
N PRO A 450 4.90 -5.56 10.27
CA PRO A 450 4.88 -6.25 11.56
C PRO A 450 4.95 -5.29 12.76
N GLY A 451 4.11 -5.53 13.77
CA GLY A 451 4.09 -4.76 15.01
C GLY A 451 3.23 -3.49 14.95
N THR A 452 2.56 -3.22 13.84
CA THR A 452 1.68 -2.04 13.67
C THR A 452 0.21 -2.32 13.99
N GLU A 453 -0.11 -3.54 14.44
CA GLU A 453 -1.48 -3.94 14.73
C GLU A 453 -2.06 -3.16 15.92
N ARG A 454 -3.23 -2.56 15.72
CA ARG A 454 -3.92 -1.75 16.74
C ARG A 454 -4.82 -2.60 17.63
N LEU A 455 -5.20 -2.07 18.80
CA LEU A 455 -6.13 -2.76 19.70
C LEU A 455 -7.55 -2.87 19.12
N GLU A 456 -7.90 -1.98 18.18
CA GLU A 456 -9.17 -2.03 17.47
C GLU A 456 -9.41 -3.38 16.77
N ARG A 457 -8.36 -4.15 16.44
CA ARG A 457 -8.50 -5.52 15.90
C ARG A 457 -9.32 -6.46 16.76
N PHE A 458 -9.35 -6.26 18.06
CA PHE A 458 -10.16 -7.11 18.96
C PHE A 458 -11.64 -6.71 18.98
N ILE A 459 -11.98 -5.55 18.43
CA ILE A 459 -13.34 -4.98 18.43
C ILE A 459 -13.94 -4.98 17.02
N LEU A 460 -13.14 -4.65 16.02
CA LEU A 460 -13.55 -4.43 14.63
C LEU A 460 -13.38 -5.66 13.73
N TRP A 461 -12.81 -6.77 14.22
CA TRP A 461 -12.73 -8.03 13.46
C TRP A 461 -14.08 -8.51 12.88
N PRO A 462 -15.27 -8.28 13.51
CA PRO A 462 -16.55 -8.68 12.93
C PRO A 462 -16.88 -8.03 11.59
N LEU A 463 -16.18 -6.94 11.25
CA LEU A 463 -16.37 -6.19 10.01
C LEU A 463 -15.66 -6.86 8.83
N GLY A 464 -14.92 -7.94 9.09
CA GLY A 464 -14.26 -8.77 8.08
C GLY A 464 -12.96 -8.21 7.54
N ILE A 465 -12.42 -7.14 8.14
CA ILE A 465 -11.12 -6.63 7.75
C ILE A 465 -10.07 -7.33 8.62
N ASP A 466 -9.08 -7.97 8.00
CA ASP A 466 -8.01 -8.62 8.74
C ASP A 466 -7.07 -7.58 9.38
N LYS A 467 -6.73 -7.74 10.66
CA LYS A 467 -5.89 -6.82 11.45
C LYS A 467 -6.22 -5.32 11.20
N PRO A 468 -7.44 -4.83 11.50
CA PRO A 468 -7.76 -3.42 11.28
C PRO A 468 -6.80 -2.52 12.08
N GLY A 469 -6.38 -1.44 11.43
CA GLY A 469 -5.42 -0.48 11.95
C GLY A 469 -3.95 -0.83 11.70
N ALA A 470 -3.64 -2.06 11.30
CA ALA A 470 -2.28 -2.41 10.86
C ALA A 470 -1.93 -1.70 9.55
N MET A 471 -0.68 -1.24 9.42
CA MET A 471 -0.18 -0.61 8.18
C MET A 471 -0.02 -1.67 7.09
N ARG A 472 -0.36 -1.32 5.85
CA ARG A 472 -0.53 -2.27 4.75
C ARG A 472 0.33 -1.95 3.54
N GLN A 473 0.67 -3.00 2.81
CA GLN A 473 1.21 -2.88 1.47
C GLN A 473 0.13 -2.37 0.51
N TRP A 474 0.54 -1.62 -0.51
CA TRP A 474 -0.36 -1.19 -1.59
C TRP A 474 -1.14 -2.37 -2.18
N GLY A 475 -2.41 -2.13 -2.54
CA GLY A 475 -3.32 -3.17 -3.03
C GLY A 475 -4.15 -3.87 -1.94
N HIS A 476 -3.87 -3.62 -0.64
CA HIS A 476 -4.57 -4.28 0.48
C HIS A 476 -5.41 -3.35 1.36
N HIS A 477 -5.62 -2.11 0.91
CA HIS A 477 -6.33 -1.09 1.69
C HIS A 477 -7.84 -1.24 1.53
N ALA A 478 -8.47 -1.95 2.47
CA ALA A 478 -9.92 -1.89 2.68
C ALA A 478 -10.29 -0.52 3.28
N THR A 479 -11.14 0.25 2.60
CA THR A 479 -11.45 1.64 2.97
C THR A 479 -12.88 1.87 3.44
N ALA A 480 -13.61 0.80 3.72
CA ALA A 480 -14.95 0.86 4.30
C ALA A 480 -15.13 -0.27 5.32
N PHE A 481 -15.32 0.06 6.58
CA PHE A 481 -15.73 -0.88 7.61
C PHE A 481 -17.14 -1.42 7.36
N VAL A 482 -18.06 -0.52 6.95
CA VAL A 482 -19.43 -0.89 6.57
C VAL A 482 -19.55 -0.85 5.05
N GLY A 483 -19.57 -2.03 4.42
CA GLY A 483 -19.61 -2.20 2.98
C GLY A 483 -18.42 -3.00 2.44
N ARG A 484 -18.11 -2.82 1.17
CA ARG A 484 -16.90 -3.33 0.52
C ARG A 484 -16.39 -2.24 -0.42
N ARG A 485 -15.14 -1.83 -0.17
CA ARG A 485 -14.41 -0.82 -0.94
C ARG A 485 -12.92 -1.02 -0.75
N HIS A 486 -12.15 -1.04 -1.84
CA HIS A 486 -10.68 -0.98 -1.81
C HIS A 486 -10.17 0.32 -2.43
N PHE A 487 -9.04 0.81 -1.92
CA PHE A 487 -8.44 2.05 -2.39
C PHE A 487 -8.00 1.98 -3.86
N ASP A 488 -7.55 0.81 -4.32
CA ASP A 488 -7.08 0.53 -5.69
C ASP A 488 -8.19 -0.02 -6.61
N GLU A 489 -9.46 0.08 -6.22
CA GLU A 489 -10.58 -0.28 -7.08
C GLU A 489 -10.54 0.52 -8.40
N PRO A 490 -10.49 -0.15 -9.57
CA PRO A 490 -10.32 0.53 -10.84
C PRO A 490 -11.42 1.54 -11.12
N GLU A 491 -12.68 1.23 -10.78
CA GLU A 491 -13.86 2.04 -11.11
C GLU A 491 -14.40 2.83 -9.91
N LEU A 492 -13.62 2.94 -8.83
CA LEU A 492 -14.04 3.57 -7.59
C LEU A 492 -14.65 4.96 -7.78
N LEU A 493 -14.03 5.80 -8.61
CA LEU A 493 -14.46 7.18 -8.80
C LEU A 493 -15.85 7.28 -9.43
N GLY A 494 -16.16 6.40 -10.40
CA GLY A 494 -17.44 6.37 -11.12
C GLY A 494 -18.62 5.94 -10.26
N ARG A 495 -18.35 5.42 -9.06
CA ARG A 495 -19.37 5.09 -8.06
C ARG A 495 -19.95 6.32 -7.36
N TYR A 496 -19.19 7.41 -7.28
CA TYR A 496 -19.54 8.58 -6.46
C TYR A 496 -19.49 9.91 -7.21
N PHE A 497 -18.81 9.99 -8.35
CA PHE A 497 -18.62 11.24 -9.09
C PHE A 497 -18.89 11.07 -10.59
N ASP A 498 -19.19 12.17 -11.26
CA ASP A 498 -19.24 12.26 -12.72
C ASP A 498 -18.70 13.63 -13.20
N LEU A 499 -18.28 13.70 -14.46
CA LEU A 499 -17.91 14.96 -15.12
C LEU A 499 -19.16 15.85 -15.25
N LYS A 500 -18.97 17.16 -15.04
CA LYS A 500 -20.01 18.17 -15.27
C LYS A 500 -20.20 18.52 -16.74
#